data_AF-A0A6H0CFE6-F1
#
_entry.id   AF-A0A6H0CFE6-F1
#
_cell.length_a   1.000
_cell.length_b   1.000
_cell.length_c   1.000
_cell.angle_alpha   90.00
_cell.angle_beta   90.00
_cell.angle_gamma   90.00
#
_symmetry.space_group_name_H-M   'P 1'
#
loop_
_entity.id
_entity.type
_entity.pdbx_description
1 polymer ?
#
loop_
_entity_poly.entity_id
_entity_poly.type
_entity_poly.pdbx_seq_one_letter_code
_entity_poly.pdbx_strand_id
1 'polypeptide(L)'
;MTATSATVSPGPGGGLSPGPRHGVTNAIALALVLSAAYAAGQILFWSSPELTSRTRLVAFFLVPEPTPFRVTRILVPVGWGVAAVLGLALLLIRSGSTPQGNRAAGAWADRAVRACQYGILGCLLLPFTAMPLADMGSGLPNLLLCLPTTLAALLLVHRLQLYRRMPGGLLLAGFGWGALVGGGFGLVMITWFQRSMPGYFISGSWTSPKDGVRELYTLFPLGTAVVTELGKAAGVAVLCLLFRRHIDGLVSGVVLGAAVGLGFNLTETIHYLDHINPAHHPTQFWDRQVVGLMTAHVAFTALAGAGIGAARWLPVRSDRMVAVGGGLLAAVGGHYETDVLLMWLDGRRADWYANEMLGLLIGIPVMVIIASGVFVALYVLILRRGLKAQATGVARALRAEAASGHRAVTEPEIGLLLSPRRRLLLELRVWRRDGTAGLRLLLRFQQAQLDLAVQRWHRERPGADSFIPLEEELRVKVLELKGAPVISSTTPSPSAREATS
;
A
#
# COMPACT_ATOMS: atom_id res chain seq x y z
N MET A 1 -63.12 28.67 3.24
CA MET A 1 -61.72 29.16 3.16
C MET A 1 -60.82 28.03 3.61
N THR A 2 -60.38 27.22 2.66
CA THR A 2 -59.60 25.98 2.88
C THR A 2 -58.58 25.93 1.75
N ALA A 3 -57.30 26.08 2.08
CA ALA A 3 -56.19 25.93 1.14
C ALA A 3 -55.24 24.87 1.69
N THR A 4 -55.32 23.68 1.10
CA THR A 4 -54.41 22.56 1.29
C THR A 4 -53.25 22.70 0.30
N SER A 5 -52.02 22.78 0.83
CA SER A 5 -50.79 22.85 0.05
C SER A 5 -50.39 21.48 -0.50
N ALA A 6 -50.35 21.35 -1.83
CA ALA A 6 -49.77 20.20 -2.50
C ALA A 6 -48.24 20.35 -2.59
N THR A 7 -47.51 19.46 -1.91
CA THR A 7 -46.05 19.30 -2.04
C THR A 7 -45.74 18.51 -3.31
N VAL A 8 -45.04 19.14 -4.25
CA VAL A 8 -44.52 18.52 -5.48
C VAL A 8 -43.27 17.69 -5.13
N SER A 9 -43.33 16.38 -5.37
CA SER A 9 -42.17 15.48 -5.30
C SER A 9 -41.24 15.68 -6.50
N PRO A 10 -39.91 15.74 -6.35
CA PRO A 10 -39.01 15.73 -7.50
C PRO A 10 -38.92 14.31 -8.07
N GLY A 11 -39.13 14.18 -9.38
CA GLY A 11 -39.08 12.91 -10.11
C GLY A 11 -37.68 12.27 -10.16
N PRO A 12 -37.57 10.99 -10.58
CA PRO A 12 -36.33 10.24 -10.60
C PRO A 12 -35.47 10.68 -11.79
N GLY A 13 -34.78 11.80 -11.63
CA GLY A 13 -33.69 12.19 -12.52
C GLY A 13 -32.54 11.20 -12.39
N GLY A 14 -32.20 10.52 -13.48
CA GLY A 14 -31.09 9.57 -13.57
C GLY A 14 -29.79 10.19 -13.04
N GLY A 15 -29.44 9.82 -11.80
CA GLY A 15 -28.18 10.18 -11.19
C GLY A 15 -27.05 9.48 -11.93
N LEU A 16 -26.37 10.22 -12.80
CA LEU A 16 -25.02 9.87 -13.25
C LEU A 16 -24.17 9.63 -12.00
N SER A 17 -23.75 8.39 -11.83
CA SER A 17 -22.86 7.95 -10.76
C SER A 17 -21.60 8.85 -10.74
N PRO A 18 -21.20 9.39 -9.58
CA PRO A 18 -20.00 10.20 -9.50
C PRO A 18 -18.80 9.28 -9.76
N GLY A 19 -18.24 9.38 -10.97
CA GLY A 19 -17.14 8.54 -11.43
C GLY A 19 -15.83 8.72 -10.65
N PRO A 20 -14.74 8.02 -11.05
CA PRO A 20 -13.43 7.96 -10.38
C PRO A 20 -12.64 9.29 -10.24
N ARG A 21 -13.28 10.45 -10.44
CA ARG A 21 -12.67 11.79 -10.59
C ARG A 21 -11.87 12.26 -9.36
N HIS A 22 -12.24 11.83 -8.16
CA HIS A 22 -11.54 12.23 -6.92
C HIS A 22 -10.32 11.38 -6.59
N GLY A 23 -10.29 10.11 -7.01
CA GLY A 23 -9.21 9.17 -6.64
C GLY A 23 -7.85 9.58 -7.20
N VAL A 24 -7.80 9.88 -8.51
CA VAL A 24 -6.56 10.25 -9.20
C VAL A 24 -6.06 11.63 -8.75
N THR A 25 -6.97 12.59 -8.54
CA THR A 25 -6.62 13.94 -8.06
C THR A 25 -5.95 13.88 -6.69
N ASN A 26 -6.48 13.08 -5.75
CA ASN A 26 -5.87 12.90 -4.43
C ASN A 26 -4.54 12.13 -4.51
N ALA A 27 -4.40 11.18 -5.45
CA ALA A 27 -3.13 10.49 -5.69
C ALA A 27 -2.05 11.45 -6.21
N ILE A 28 -2.39 12.37 -7.12
CA ILE A 28 -1.49 13.43 -7.58
C ILE A 28 -1.08 14.33 -6.40
N ALA A 29 -2.03 14.75 -5.56
CA ALA A 29 -1.70 15.54 -4.37
C ALA A 29 -0.68 14.83 -3.46
N LEU A 30 -0.81 13.52 -3.29
CA LEU A 30 0.15 12.75 -2.50
C LEU A 30 1.52 12.62 -3.17
N ALA A 31 1.57 12.47 -4.51
CA ALA A 31 2.82 12.50 -5.26
C ALA A 31 3.52 13.87 -5.18
N LEU A 32 2.75 14.96 -5.13
CA LEU A 32 3.26 16.31 -4.88
C LEU A 32 3.84 16.45 -3.47
N VAL A 33 3.25 15.80 -2.45
CA VAL A 33 3.83 15.79 -1.09
C VAL A 33 5.19 15.10 -1.07
N LEU A 34 5.36 13.97 -1.77
CA LEU A 34 6.67 13.33 -1.93
C LEU A 34 7.66 14.24 -2.66
N SER A 35 7.20 14.90 -3.73
CA SER A 35 8.02 15.89 -4.46
C SER A 35 8.45 17.06 -3.59
N ALA A 36 7.57 17.55 -2.71
CA ALA A 36 7.89 18.63 -1.77
C ALA A 36 8.91 18.18 -0.71
N ALA A 37 8.77 16.95 -0.18
CA ALA A 37 9.75 16.37 0.74
C ALA A 37 11.13 16.22 0.07
N TYR A 38 11.14 15.77 -1.19
CA TYR A 38 12.36 15.73 -1.99
C TYR A 38 12.99 17.12 -2.18
N ALA A 39 12.18 18.12 -2.54
CA ALA A 39 12.64 19.51 -2.71
C ALA A 39 13.25 20.06 -1.41
N ALA A 40 12.64 19.77 -0.27
CA ALA A 40 13.19 20.14 1.04
C ALA A 40 14.57 19.50 1.28
N GLY A 41 14.72 18.19 0.99
CA GLY A 41 16.02 17.52 1.06
C GLY A 41 17.07 18.14 0.13
N GLN A 42 16.68 18.51 -1.08
CA GLN A 42 17.55 19.19 -2.04
C GLN A 42 18.00 20.58 -1.56
N ILE A 43 17.09 21.35 -0.94
CA ILE A 43 17.41 22.66 -0.35
C ILE A 43 18.38 22.50 0.81
N LEU A 44 18.14 21.53 1.70
CA LEU A 44 19.04 21.23 2.83
C LEU A 44 20.43 20.85 2.37
N PHE A 45 20.56 20.15 1.25
CA PHE A 45 21.85 19.86 0.65
C PHE A 45 22.54 21.10 0.09
N TRP A 46 21.84 21.94 -0.67
CA TRP A 46 22.44 23.15 -1.22
C TRP A 46 22.85 24.16 -0.14
N SER A 47 22.16 24.14 1.00
CA SER A 47 22.47 25.00 2.15
C SER A 47 23.44 24.37 3.15
N SER A 48 23.87 23.11 2.95
CA SER A 48 24.76 22.44 3.90
C SER A 48 26.13 23.11 3.88
N PRO A 49 26.67 23.50 5.05
CA PRO A 49 28.03 24.04 5.13
C PRO A 49 29.07 23.06 4.58
N GLU A 50 30.13 23.59 3.99
CA GLU A 50 31.25 22.77 3.54
C GLU A 50 31.89 22.05 4.73
N LEU A 51 32.12 20.74 4.57
CA LEU A 51 32.86 19.93 5.53
C LEU A 51 34.35 20.28 5.43
N THR A 52 34.81 21.20 6.27
CA THR A 52 36.20 21.70 6.28
C THR A 52 37.15 20.87 7.18
N SER A 53 36.64 19.84 7.86
CA SER A 53 37.42 19.03 8.79
C SER A 53 38.33 18.01 8.09
N ARG A 54 39.60 17.95 8.52
CA ARG A 54 40.64 17.04 7.98
C ARG A 54 40.65 15.65 8.63
N THR A 55 39.67 15.30 9.46
CA THR A 55 39.66 14.00 10.15
C THR A 55 39.28 12.87 9.18
N ARG A 56 39.89 11.68 9.34
CA ARG A 56 39.54 10.49 8.55
C ARG A 56 38.05 10.12 8.66
N LEU A 57 37.42 10.47 9.79
CA LEU A 57 36.01 10.25 10.05
C LEU A 57 35.12 11.14 9.15
N VAL A 58 35.58 12.34 8.78
CA VAL A 58 34.88 13.23 7.86
C VAL A 58 35.05 12.82 6.40
N ALA A 59 36.19 12.21 6.05
CA ALA A 59 36.39 11.63 4.72
C ALA A 59 35.37 10.53 4.37
N PHE A 60 34.83 9.81 5.36
CA PHE A 60 33.73 8.85 5.17
C PHE A 60 32.44 9.48 4.63
N PHE A 61 32.20 10.76 4.90
CA PHE A 61 31.03 11.50 4.40
C PHE A 61 31.28 12.20 3.06
N LEU A 62 32.53 12.22 2.57
CA LEU A 62 32.94 12.85 1.32
C LEU A 62 33.03 11.85 0.14
N VAL A 63 32.29 10.74 0.21
CA VAL A 63 32.26 9.72 -0.86
C VAL A 63 31.71 10.33 -2.16
N PRO A 64 32.23 9.95 -3.34
CA PRO A 64 31.69 10.39 -4.62
C PRO A 64 30.17 10.22 -4.70
N GLU A 65 29.51 11.16 -5.37
CA GLU A 65 28.06 11.09 -5.57
C GLU A 65 27.72 9.86 -6.43
N PRO A 66 26.87 8.93 -5.95
CA PRO A 66 26.47 7.77 -6.74
C PRO A 66 25.81 8.21 -8.06
N THR A 67 26.22 7.60 -9.18
CA THR A 67 25.64 7.92 -10.49
C THR A 67 24.11 7.81 -10.53
N PRO A 68 23.48 6.75 -9.96
CA PRO A 68 22.02 6.63 -9.95
C PRO A 68 21.31 7.76 -9.16
N PHE A 69 21.94 8.24 -8.09
CA PHE A 69 21.45 9.37 -7.33
C PHE A 69 21.50 10.67 -8.16
N ARG A 70 22.61 10.92 -8.86
CA ARG A 70 22.75 12.06 -9.77
C ARG A 70 21.70 12.06 -10.88
N VAL A 71 21.46 10.90 -11.48
CA VAL A 71 20.42 10.72 -12.51
C VAL A 71 19.04 11.07 -11.93
N THR A 72 18.70 10.54 -10.75
CA THR A 72 17.43 10.83 -10.08
C THR A 72 17.26 12.33 -9.81
N ARG A 73 18.35 13.02 -9.41
CA ARG A 73 18.36 14.46 -9.19
C ARG A 73 18.07 15.30 -10.43
N ILE A 74 18.39 14.79 -11.61
CA ILE A 74 18.04 15.43 -12.88
C ILE A 74 16.60 15.08 -13.29
N LEU A 75 16.21 13.81 -13.14
CA LEU A 75 14.90 13.32 -13.58
C LEU A 75 13.74 13.93 -12.79
N VAL A 76 13.90 14.20 -11.49
CA VAL A 76 12.82 14.74 -10.65
C VAL A 76 12.37 16.14 -11.13
N PRO A 77 13.27 17.15 -11.27
CA PRO A 77 12.89 18.46 -11.83
C PRO A 77 12.35 18.39 -13.26
N VAL A 78 12.90 17.51 -14.11
CA VAL A 78 12.36 17.28 -15.47
C VAL A 78 10.92 16.77 -15.38
N GLY A 79 10.66 15.81 -14.49
CA GLY A 79 9.32 15.30 -14.19
C GLY A 79 8.36 16.40 -13.74
N TRP A 80 8.80 17.33 -12.89
CA TRP A 80 7.99 18.49 -12.48
C TRP A 80 7.65 19.40 -13.66
N GLY A 81 8.62 19.70 -14.53
CA GLY A 81 8.40 20.52 -15.72
C GLY A 81 7.35 19.90 -16.65
N VAL A 82 7.47 18.60 -16.94
CA VAL A 82 6.49 17.90 -17.78
C VAL A 82 5.12 17.83 -17.09
N ALA A 83 5.07 17.57 -15.79
CA ALA A 83 3.83 17.56 -15.02
C ALA A 83 3.12 18.93 -15.04
N ALA A 84 3.87 20.04 -14.99
CA ALA A 84 3.33 21.39 -15.10
C ALA A 84 2.72 21.65 -16.49
N VAL A 85 3.38 21.22 -17.57
CA VAL A 85 2.86 21.32 -18.94
C VAL A 85 1.57 20.51 -19.10
N LEU A 86 1.53 19.28 -18.58
CA LEU A 86 0.32 18.45 -18.58
C LEU A 86 -0.80 19.06 -17.71
N GLY A 87 -0.44 19.72 -16.60
CA GLY A 87 -1.35 20.46 -15.76
C GLY A 87 -1.99 21.65 -16.48
N LEU A 88 -1.20 22.39 -17.26
CA LEU A 88 -1.70 23.47 -18.12
C LEU A 88 -2.63 22.92 -19.21
N ALA A 89 -2.24 21.83 -19.88
CA ALA A 89 -3.08 21.16 -20.87
C ALA A 89 -4.44 20.73 -20.27
N LEU A 90 -4.44 20.20 -19.04
CA LEU A 90 -5.67 19.87 -18.31
C LEU A 90 -6.58 21.07 -18.08
N LEU A 91 -6.01 22.22 -17.70
CA LEU A 91 -6.77 23.45 -17.49
C LEU A 91 -7.38 23.94 -18.81
N LEU A 92 -6.61 23.90 -19.90
CA LEU A 92 -7.07 24.28 -21.24
C LEU A 92 -8.22 23.38 -21.72
N ILE A 93 -8.07 22.05 -21.61
CA ILE A 93 -9.12 21.09 -21.99
C ILE A 93 -10.41 21.34 -21.19
N ARG A 94 -10.30 21.63 -19.88
CA ARG A 94 -11.46 21.93 -19.03
C ARG A 94 -12.11 23.28 -19.36
N SER A 95 -11.32 24.26 -19.76
CA SER A 95 -11.82 25.59 -20.15
C SER A 95 -12.53 25.57 -21.51
N GLY A 96 -12.10 24.71 -22.43
CA GLY A 96 -12.66 24.60 -23.79
C GLY A 96 -13.87 23.66 -23.93
N SER A 97 -14.18 22.86 -22.91
CA SER A 97 -15.35 21.98 -22.91
C SER A 97 -16.64 22.77 -22.60
N THR A 98 -17.30 23.31 -23.63
CA THR A 98 -18.65 23.89 -23.49
C THR A 98 -19.71 22.79 -23.34
N PRO A 99 -20.79 23.00 -22.55
CA PRO A 99 -21.72 21.92 -22.17
C PRO A 99 -22.70 21.44 -23.26
N GLN A 100 -22.54 21.78 -24.54
CA GLN A 100 -23.62 21.61 -25.52
C GLN A 100 -23.34 20.54 -26.60
N GLY A 101 -24.09 19.44 -26.48
CA GLY A 101 -24.60 18.68 -27.63
C GLY A 101 -23.80 17.46 -28.13
N ASN A 102 -22.47 17.44 -28.06
CA ASN A 102 -21.71 16.39 -28.74
C ASN A 102 -21.11 15.33 -27.77
N ARG A 103 -21.81 14.20 -27.62
CA ARG A 103 -21.37 13.05 -26.80
C ARG A 103 -19.97 12.53 -27.17
N ALA A 104 -19.56 12.61 -28.44
CA ALA A 104 -18.25 12.17 -28.89
C ALA A 104 -17.13 13.12 -28.43
N ALA A 105 -17.39 14.44 -28.44
CA ALA A 105 -16.46 15.45 -27.93
C ALA A 105 -16.25 15.31 -26.41
N GLY A 106 -17.32 15.03 -25.66
CA GLY A 106 -17.26 14.76 -24.22
C GLY A 106 -16.43 13.51 -23.89
N ALA A 107 -16.61 12.42 -24.64
CA ALA A 107 -15.84 11.18 -24.44
C ALA A 107 -14.34 11.33 -24.75
N TRP A 108 -13.98 12.16 -25.74
CA TRP A 108 -12.59 12.51 -26.01
C TRP A 108 -11.99 13.35 -24.88
N ALA A 109 -12.68 14.40 -24.43
CA ALA A 109 -12.22 15.27 -23.36
C ALA A 109 -11.99 14.48 -22.05
N ASP A 110 -12.92 13.58 -21.70
CA ASP A 110 -12.78 12.70 -20.53
C ASP A 110 -11.56 11.75 -20.65
N ARG A 111 -11.28 11.21 -21.84
CA ARG A 111 -10.07 10.40 -22.08
C ARG A 111 -8.81 11.23 -21.96
N ALA A 112 -8.78 12.42 -22.56
CA ALA A 112 -7.65 13.33 -22.52
C ALA A 112 -7.35 13.78 -21.08
N VAL A 113 -8.39 14.11 -20.28
CA VAL A 113 -8.25 14.44 -18.86
C VAL A 113 -7.62 13.28 -18.09
N ARG A 114 -8.11 12.05 -18.27
CA ARG A 114 -7.54 10.87 -17.60
C ARG A 114 -6.09 10.65 -18.01
N ALA A 115 -5.78 10.74 -19.32
CA ALA A 115 -4.42 10.57 -19.83
C ALA A 115 -3.47 11.59 -19.20
N CYS A 116 -3.84 12.87 -19.12
CA CYS A 116 -3.02 13.89 -18.49
C CYS A 116 -2.87 13.66 -16.98
N GLN A 117 -3.93 13.25 -16.28
CA GLN A 117 -3.85 12.95 -14.84
C GLN A 117 -2.89 11.78 -14.54
N TYR A 118 -2.98 10.69 -15.29
CA TYR A 118 -2.04 9.57 -15.15
C TYR A 118 -0.63 9.94 -15.63
N GLY A 119 -0.51 10.78 -16.65
CA GLY A 119 0.75 11.36 -17.11
C GLY A 119 1.44 12.17 -16.02
N ILE A 120 0.72 13.08 -15.37
CA ILE A 120 1.21 13.86 -14.22
C ILE A 120 1.67 12.92 -13.10
N LEU A 121 0.83 11.95 -12.72
CA LEU A 121 1.18 10.99 -11.68
C LEU A 121 2.46 10.21 -12.02
N GLY A 122 2.61 9.78 -13.28
CA GLY A 122 3.82 9.13 -13.77
C GLY A 122 5.05 10.04 -13.73
N CYS A 123 4.94 11.27 -14.24
CA CYS A 123 6.04 12.24 -14.24
C CYS A 123 6.54 12.59 -12.82
N LEU A 124 5.65 12.59 -11.83
CA LEU A 124 6.01 12.87 -10.44
C LEU A 124 6.65 11.66 -9.72
N LEU A 125 6.36 10.42 -10.14
CA LEU A 125 6.75 9.22 -9.39
C LEU A 125 7.85 8.38 -10.07
N LEU A 126 7.84 8.29 -11.40
CA LEU A 126 8.79 7.47 -12.14
C LEU A 126 10.26 7.88 -11.95
N PRO A 127 10.63 9.16 -11.76
CA PRO A 127 12.02 9.51 -11.45
C PRO A 127 12.61 8.76 -10.26
N PHE A 128 11.80 8.42 -9.24
CA PHE A 128 12.27 7.69 -8.07
C PHE A 128 12.68 6.25 -8.38
N THR A 129 12.24 5.65 -9.47
CA THR A 129 12.60 4.25 -9.79
C THR A 129 14.05 4.08 -10.25
N ALA A 130 14.74 5.18 -10.59
CA ALA A 130 16.09 5.12 -11.16
C ALA A 130 17.13 4.46 -10.24
N MET A 131 17.13 4.77 -8.94
CA MET A 131 18.07 4.16 -8.00
C MET A 131 17.81 2.65 -7.80
N PRO A 132 16.59 2.19 -7.46
CA PRO A 132 16.32 0.76 -7.33
C PRO A 132 16.57 -0.02 -8.61
N LEU A 133 16.26 0.54 -9.78
CA LEU A 133 16.53 -0.13 -11.05
C LEU A 133 18.03 -0.26 -11.32
N ALA A 134 18.83 0.73 -10.92
CA ALA A 134 20.28 0.65 -11.01
C ALA A 134 20.82 -0.45 -10.08
N ASP A 135 20.40 -0.46 -8.81
CA ASP A 135 20.83 -1.46 -7.82
C ASP A 135 20.41 -2.88 -8.23
N MET A 136 19.16 -3.07 -8.69
CA MET A 136 18.71 -4.37 -9.19
C MET A 136 19.41 -4.80 -10.48
N GLY A 137 19.82 -3.83 -11.32
CA GLY A 137 20.55 -4.07 -12.56
C GLY A 137 22.00 -4.48 -12.32
N SER A 138 22.69 -3.84 -11.37
CA SER A 138 24.05 -4.23 -10.95
C SER A 138 24.07 -5.50 -10.13
N GLY A 139 23.08 -5.68 -9.26
CA GLY A 139 22.99 -6.76 -8.28
C GLY A 139 22.14 -7.95 -8.72
N LEU A 140 22.14 -8.31 -10.00
CA LEU A 140 21.28 -9.40 -10.50
C LEU A 140 21.45 -10.73 -9.73
N PRO A 141 22.67 -11.19 -9.35
CA PRO A 141 22.82 -12.38 -8.52
C PRO A 141 22.17 -12.25 -7.14
N ASN A 142 22.31 -11.08 -6.50
CA ASN A 142 21.73 -10.78 -5.19
C ASN A 142 20.19 -10.72 -5.27
N LEU A 143 19.65 -10.13 -6.34
CA LEU A 143 18.22 -10.16 -6.63
C LEU A 143 17.72 -11.60 -6.73
N LEU A 144 18.36 -12.43 -7.56
CA LEU A 144 17.97 -13.83 -7.75
C LEU A 144 18.02 -14.64 -6.44
N LEU A 145 19.02 -14.38 -5.59
CA LEU A 145 19.14 -14.99 -4.26
C LEU A 145 17.98 -14.61 -3.34
N CYS A 146 17.49 -13.36 -3.42
CA CYS A 146 16.41 -12.85 -2.57
C CYS A 146 15.00 -13.23 -3.05
N LEU A 147 14.83 -13.59 -4.32
CA LEU A 147 13.52 -13.87 -4.92
C LEU A 147 12.75 -15.01 -4.23
N PRO A 148 13.34 -16.18 -3.90
CA PRO A 148 12.58 -17.28 -3.30
C PRO A 148 11.91 -16.92 -1.98
N THR A 149 12.65 -16.30 -1.04
CA THR A 149 12.11 -15.90 0.26
C THR A 149 11.08 -14.78 0.11
N THR A 150 11.35 -13.80 -0.76
CA THR A 150 10.44 -12.69 -1.06
C THR A 150 9.12 -13.18 -1.69
N LEU A 151 9.18 -14.06 -2.69
CA LEU A 151 8.00 -14.64 -3.33
C LEU A 151 7.18 -15.48 -2.34
N ALA A 152 7.84 -16.28 -1.52
CA ALA A 152 7.17 -17.06 -0.46
C ALA A 152 6.44 -16.14 0.53
N ALA A 153 7.08 -15.06 0.98
CA ALA A 153 6.47 -14.07 1.86
C ALA A 153 5.30 -13.33 1.19
N LEU A 154 5.43 -12.95 -0.08
CA LEU A 154 4.34 -12.27 -0.81
C LEU A 154 3.12 -13.18 -0.98
N LEU A 155 3.36 -14.47 -1.28
CA LEU A 155 2.31 -15.48 -1.33
C LEU A 155 1.66 -15.66 0.05
N LEU A 156 2.44 -15.70 1.12
CA LEU A 156 1.91 -15.77 2.49
C LEU A 156 1.01 -14.56 2.80
N VAL A 157 1.49 -13.35 2.53
CA VAL A 157 0.75 -12.10 2.72
C VAL A 157 -0.57 -12.11 1.94
N HIS A 158 -0.55 -12.56 0.68
CA HIS A 158 -1.76 -12.72 -0.12
C HIS A 158 -2.79 -13.67 0.51
N ARG A 159 -2.31 -14.74 1.16
CA ARG A 159 -3.15 -15.76 1.79
C ARG A 159 -3.71 -15.33 3.16
N LEU A 160 -3.20 -14.25 3.76
CA LEU A 160 -3.76 -13.69 4.99
C LEU A 160 -5.20 -13.17 4.82
N GLN A 161 -5.59 -12.80 3.59
CA GLN A 161 -6.99 -12.45 3.31
C GLN A 161 -7.86 -13.70 3.15
N LEU A 162 -8.58 -14.03 4.22
CA LEU A 162 -9.39 -15.24 4.26
C LEU A 162 -10.71 -15.11 3.52
N TYR A 163 -11.42 -13.99 3.66
CA TYR A 163 -12.80 -13.86 3.17
C TYR A 163 -12.91 -13.14 1.83
N ARG A 164 -12.08 -12.13 1.57
CA ARG A 164 -12.06 -11.44 0.28
C ARG A 164 -10.63 -11.14 -0.13
N ARG A 165 -10.12 -11.92 -1.08
CA ARG A 165 -8.76 -11.74 -1.59
C ARG A 165 -8.73 -10.57 -2.56
N MET A 166 -7.75 -9.71 -2.37
CA MET A 166 -7.37 -8.68 -3.31
C MET A 166 -6.94 -9.33 -4.64
N PRO A 167 -7.19 -8.70 -5.80
CA PRO A 167 -6.62 -9.18 -7.05
C PRO A 167 -5.08 -9.24 -6.97
N GLY A 168 -4.48 -10.33 -7.46
CA GLY A 168 -3.02 -10.51 -7.40
C GLY A 168 -2.24 -9.36 -8.05
N GLY A 169 -2.76 -8.79 -9.16
CA GLY A 169 -2.15 -7.61 -9.80
C GLY A 169 -2.10 -6.37 -8.90
N LEU A 170 -3.08 -6.16 -8.01
CA LEU A 170 -3.05 -5.04 -7.07
C LEU A 170 -2.06 -5.27 -5.93
N LEU A 171 -1.92 -6.53 -5.48
CA LEU A 171 -0.88 -6.90 -4.53
C LEU A 171 0.52 -6.70 -5.13
N LEU A 172 0.72 -7.13 -6.39
CA LEU A 172 1.95 -6.91 -7.14
C LEU A 172 2.23 -5.42 -7.39
N ALA A 173 1.20 -4.60 -7.62
CA ALA A 173 1.36 -3.15 -7.70
C ALA A 173 1.80 -2.53 -6.36
N GLY A 174 1.28 -3.03 -5.23
CA GLY A 174 1.77 -2.65 -3.90
C GLY A 174 3.22 -3.03 -3.67
N PHE A 175 3.57 -4.28 -3.96
CA PHE A 175 4.96 -4.74 -3.93
C PHE A 175 5.88 -3.92 -4.84
N GLY A 176 5.48 -3.69 -6.09
CA GLY A 176 6.22 -2.91 -7.06
C GLY A 176 6.36 -1.44 -6.65
N TRP A 177 5.36 -0.84 -6.00
CA TRP A 177 5.51 0.47 -5.39
C TRP A 177 6.61 0.46 -4.34
N GLY A 178 6.55 -0.49 -3.39
CA GLY A 178 7.55 -0.62 -2.34
C GLY A 178 8.95 -0.77 -2.89
N ALA A 179 9.11 -1.62 -3.90
CA ALA A 179 10.41 -1.90 -4.50
C ALA A 179 10.97 -0.71 -5.30
N LEU A 180 10.15 -0.07 -6.13
CA LEU A 180 10.65 0.91 -7.09
C LEU A 180 10.45 2.35 -6.61
N VAL A 181 9.22 2.73 -6.27
CA VAL A 181 8.90 4.12 -5.95
C VAL A 181 9.23 4.43 -4.49
N GLY A 182 8.75 3.62 -3.55
CA GLY A 182 9.02 3.75 -2.12
C GLY A 182 10.49 3.52 -1.79
N GLY A 183 11.08 2.45 -2.33
CA GLY A 183 12.50 2.12 -2.21
C GLY A 183 13.38 3.25 -2.73
N GLY A 184 13.09 3.73 -3.94
CA GLY A 184 13.86 4.81 -4.54
C GLY A 184 13.70 6.15 -3.84
N PHE A 185 12.47 6.52 -3.45
CA PHE A 185 12.25 7.72 -2.62
C PHE A 185 13.04 7.63 -1.31
N GLY A 186 12.98 6.49 -0.61
CA GLY A 186 13.75 6.25 0.60
C GLY A 186 15.26 6.38 0.38
N LEU A 187 15.82 5.63 -0.57
CA LEU A 187 17.25 5.64 -0.88
C LEU A 187 17.76 7.03 -1.23
N VAL A 188 17.02 7.79 -2.04
CA VAL A 188 17.40 9.17 -2.40
C VAL A 188 17.38 10.07 -1.17
N MET A 189 16.33 10.00 -0.34
CA MET A 189 16.24 10.84 0.86
C MET A 189 17.30 10.48 1.91
N ILE A 190 17.61 9.19 2.07
CA ILE A 190 18.71 8.72 2.93
C ILE A 190 20.04 9.24 2.40
N THR A 191 20.28 9.11 1.09
CA THR A 191 21.51 9.62 0.46
C THR A 191 21.66 11.13 0.66
N TRP A 192 20.56 11.90 0.54
CA TRP A 192 20.58 13.33 0.87
C TRP A 192 21.02 13.57 2.31
N PHE A 193 20.39 12.86 3.25
CA PHE A 193 20.69 12.99 4.66
C PHE A 193 22.16 12.68 4.95
N GLN A 194 22.68 11.55 4.45
CA GLN A 194 24.07 11.13 4.62
C GLN A 194 25.07 12.17 4.12
N ARG A 195 24.75 12.86 3.01
CA ARG A 195 25.66 13.83 2.39
C ARG A 195 25.56 15.24 2.98
N SER A 196 24.38 15.64 3.44
CA SER A 196 24.12 17.03 3.87
C SER A 196 24.31 17.22 5.37
N MET A 197 23.85 16.25 6.18
CA MET A 197 23.79 16.40 7.64
C MET A 197 25.14 16.54 8.32
N PRO A 198 26.21 15.85 7.88
CA PRO A 198 27.55 16.08 8.43
C PRO A 198 27.97 17.55 8.36
N GLY A 199 27.61 18.28 7.30
CA GLY A 199 27.88 19.72 7.18
C GLY A 199 27.27 20.56 8.30
N TYR A 200 26.10 20.19 8.81
CA TYR A 200 25.42 20.93 9.88
C TYR A 200 25.92 20.58 11.29
N PHE A 201 26.35 19.33 11.50
CA PHE A 201 26.69 18.82 12.84
C PHE A 201 28.19 18.72 13.11
N ILE A 202 29.02 18.73 12.07
CA ILE A 202 30.48 18.55 12.19
C ILE A 202 31.26 19.80 11.75
N SER A 203 30.64 20.74 11.00
CA SER A 203 31.31 21.99 10.65
C SER A 203 31.23 23.02 11.80
N GLY A 204 32.38 23.30 12.42
CA GLY A 204 32.67 24.58 13.08
C GLY A 204 31.93 25.02 14.36
N SER A 205 30.78 24.46 14.76
CA SER A 205 29.93 25.06 15.80
C SER A 205 29.82 24.32 17.14
N TRP A 206 30.37 23.11 17.27
CA TRP A 206 30.28 22.33 18.52
C TRP A 206 31.66 22.12 19.14
N THR A 207 31.81 22.57 20.39
CA THR A 207 33.07 22.57 21.16
C THR A 207 33.60 21.17 21.49
N SER A 208 32.82 20.12 21.23
CA SER A 208 33.20 18.71 21.41
C SER A 208 32.78 17.88 20.20
N PRO A 209 33.72 17.23 19.49
CA PRO A 209 33.42 16.31 18.39
C PRO A 209 32.49 15.14 18.76
N LYS A 210 32.38 14.80 20.06
CA LYS A 210 31.53 13.71 20.54
C LYS A 210 30.05 14.06 20.50
N ASP A 211 29.69 15.33 20.70
CA ASP A 211 28.29 15.76 20.75
C ASP A 211 27.68 15.78 19.35
N GLY A 212 28.39 16.33 18.35
CA GLY A 212 27.95 16.31 16.95
C GLY A 212 27.85 14.89 16.36
N VAL A 213 28.72 13.96 16.78
CA VAL A 213 28.61 12.54 16.41
C VAL A 213 27.36 11.92 17.06
N ARG A 214 27.12 12.13 18.35
CA ARG A 214 25.94 11.59 19.03
C ARG A 214 24.63 12.09 18.43
N GLU A 215 24.55 13.37 18.08
CA GLU A 215 23.40 13.96 17.40
C GLU A 215 23.18 13.33 16.03
N LEU A 216 24.24 13.17 15.24
CA LEU A 216 24.16 12.51 13.94
C LEU A 216 23.64 11.06 14.06
N TYR A 217 24.12 10.30 15.04
CA TYR A 217 23.66 8.92 15.29
C TYR A 217 22.22 8.81 15.82
N THR A 218 21.65 9.89 16.34
CA THR A 218 20.25 9.91 16.81
C THR A 218 19.31 10.43 15.72
N LEU A 219 19.70 11.49 15.01
CA LEU A 219 18.90 12.11 13.96
C LEU A 219 18.92 11.30 12.66
N PHE A 220 19.99 10.56 12.38
CA PHE A 220 20.10 9.73 11.17
C PHE A 220 19.04 8.61 11.12
N PRO A 221 18.88 7.76 12.15
CA PRO A 221 17.81 6.76 12.17
C PRO A 221 16.42 7.41 12.12
N LEU A 222 16.21 8.53 12.81
CA LEU A 222 14.90 9.20 12.81
C LEU A 222 14.54 9.75 11.43
N GLY A 223 15.47 10.46 10.80
CA GLY A 223 15.30 11.01 9.45
C GLY A 223 15.03 9.90 8.44
N THR A 224 15.81 8.82 8.50
CA THR A 224 15.68 7.62 7.66
C THR A 224 14.33 6.94 7.85
N ALA A 225 13.89 6.73 9.10
CA ALA A 225 12.60 6.15 9.42
C ALA A 225 11.44 6.99 8.88
N VAL A 226 11.47 8.31 9.09
CA VAL A 226 10.41 9.23 8.61
C VAL A 226 10.28 9.17 7.10
N VAL A 227 11.36 9.39 6.35
CA VAL A 227 11.28 9.46 4.87
C VAL A 227 10.93 8.11 4.26
N THR A 228 11.46 7.02 4.80
CA THR A 228 11.20 5.67 4.32
C THR A 228 9.74 5.26 4.55
N GLU A 229 9.22 5.45 5.76
CA GLU A 229 7.82 5.10 6.05
C GLU A 229 6.84 6.01 5.32
N LEU A 230 7.16 7.29 5.10
CA LEU A 230 6.35 8.18 4.26
C LEU A 230 6.27 7.68 2.81
N GLY A 231 7.41 7.32 2.20
CA GLY A 231 7.45 6.79 0.83
C GLY A 231 6.65 5.50 0.67
N LYS A 232 6.69 4.61 1.66
CA LYS A 232 5.91 3.35 1.67
C LYS A 232 4.43 3.59 1.95
N ALA A 233 4.08 4.36 2.98
CA ALA A 233 2.71 4.70 3.31
C ALA A 233 2.00 5.43 2.17
N ALA A 234 2.74 6.26 1.41
CA ALA A 234 2.23 6.90 0.21
C ALA A 234 1.73 5.89 -0.83
N GLY A 235 2.43 4.77 -1.02
CA GLY A 235 1.98 3.71 -1.93
C GLY A 235 0.71 3.04 -1.51
N VAL A 236 0.58 2.75 -0.22
CA VAL A 236 -0.67 2.21 0.34
C VAL A 236 -1.80 3.21 0.11
N ALA A 237 -1.60 4.49 0.41
CA ALA A 237 -2.60 5.53 0.24
C ALA A 237 -2.97 5.77 -1.24
N VAL A 238 -2.00 5.88 -2.16
CA VAL A 238 -2.26 6.00 -3.61
C VAL A 238 -3.08 4.82 -4.10
N LEU A 239 -2.67 3.58 -3.80
CA LEU A 239 -3.40 2.40 -4.24
C LEU A 239 -4.77 2.30 -3.59
N CYS A 240 -4.92 2.69 -2.32
CA CYS A 240 -6.22 2.85 -1.66
C CYS A 240 -7.13 3.83 -2.39
N LEU A 241 -6.60 4.96 -2.86
CA LEU A 241 -7.35 6.00 -3.56
C LEU A 241 -7.73 5.60 -5.00
N LEU A 242 -6.85 4.86 -5.69
CA LEU A 242 -7.08 4.43 -7.07
C LEU A 242 -7.94 3.16 -7.16
N PHE A 243 -7.74 2.21 -6.25
CA PHE A 243 -8.38 0.89 -6.28
C PHE A 243 -9.34 0.68 -5.11
N ARG A 244 -10.12 1.72 -4.79
CA ARG A 244 -11.06 1.77 -3.66
C ARG A 244 -12.01 0.58 -3.59
N ARG A 245 -12.39 -0.01 -4.71
CA ARG A 245 -13.28 -1.18 -4.75
C ARG A 245 -12.67 -2.42 -4.07
N HIS A 246 -11.35 -2.57 -4.11
CA HIS A 246 -10.65 -3.77 -3.67
C HIS A 246 -10.05 -3.64 -2.26
N ILE A 247 -9.87 -2.42 -1.77
CA ILE A 247 -9.23 -2.15 -0.47
C ILE A 247 -10.29 -1.71 0.52
N ASP A 248 -11.00 -2.65 1.10
CA ASP A 248 -12.26 -2.43 1.80
C ASP A 248 -12.14 -2.15 3.30
N GLY A 249 -10.97 -2.24 3.94
CA GLY A 249 -10.86 -1.97 5.37
C GLY A 249 -9.50 -2.32 5.99
N LEU A 250 -9.51 -2.57 7.30
CA LEU A 250 -8.33 -2.85 8.12
C LEU A 250 -7.46 -4.00 7.56
N VAL A 251 -8.08 -5.14 7.23
CA VAL A 251 -7.36 -6.35 6.78
C VAL A 251 -6.72 -6.13 5.41
N SER A 252 -7.44 -5.53 4.46
CA SER A 252 -6.90 -5.21 3.14
C SER A 252 -5.83 -4.12 3.21
N GLY A 253 -5.94 -3.17 4.14
CA GLY A 253 -4.90 -2.20 4.46
C GLY A 253 -3.62 -2.84 5.00
N VAL A 254 -3.72 -3.75 5.98
CA VAL A 254 -2.58 -4.52 6.52
C VAL A 254 -1.88 -5.31 5.41
N VAL A 255 -2.65 -6.01 4.58
CA VAL A 255 -2.10 -6.88 3.52
C VAL A 255 -1.43 -6.06 2.42
N LEU A 256 -2.03 -4.94 2.03
CA LEU A 256 -1.43 -4.03 1.07
C LEU A 256 -0.15 -3.40 1.64
N GLY A 257 -0.20 -2.93 2.89
CA GLY A 257 0.95 -2.39 3.60
C GLY A 257 2.10 -3.40 3.71
N ALA A 258 1.79 -4.64 4.07
CA ALA A 258 2.77 -5.72 4.10
C ALA A 258 3.41 -5.97 2.72
N ALA A 259 2.63 -5.95 1.64
CA ALA A 259 3.16 -6.09 0.28
C ALA A 259 4.09 -4.94 -0.10
N VAL A 260 3.72 -3.69 0.20
CA VAL A 260 4.59 -2.52 -0.02
C VAL A 260 5.88 -2.65 0.81
N GLY A 261 5.77 -2.98 2.10
CA GLY A 261 6.93 -3.18 2.97
C GLY A 261 7.88 -4.26 2.47
N LEU A 262 7.34 -5.35 1.90
CA LEU A 262 8.12 -6.45 1.34
C LEU A 262 8.88 -6.06 0.07
N GLY A 263 8.27 -5.25 -0.80
CA GLY A 263 8.96 -4.70 -1.97
C GLY A 263 10.12 -3.78 -1.58
N PHE A 264 9.90 -2.93 -0.59
CA PHE A 264 10.97 -2.09 -0.04
C PHE A 264 12.10 -2.93 0.54
N ASN A 265 11.78 -3.94 1.35
CA ASN A 265 12.75 -4.86 1.94
C ASN A 265 13.62 -5.53 0.87
N LEU A 266 13.04 -5.99 -0.25
CA LEU A 266 13.81 -6.56 -1.35
C LEU A 266 14.86 -5.57 -1.88
N THR A 267 14.43 -4.34 -2.15
CA THR A 267 15.30 -3.30 -2.73
C THR A 267 16.41 -2.93 -1.78
N GLU A 268 16.07 -2.75 -0.51
CA GLU A 268 17.04 -2.42 0.52
C GLU A 268 18.05 -3.57 0.71
N THR A 269 17.60 -4.83 0.77
CA THR A 269 18.52 -5.97 0.87
C THR A 269 19.49 -6.02 -0.29
N ILE A 270 19.02 -5.82 -1.53
CA ILE A 270 19.91 -5.79 -2.71
C ILE A 270 20.90 -4.64 -2.59
N HIS A 271 20.43 -3.44 -2.22
CA HIS A 271 21.29 -2.28 -2.00
C HIS A 271 22.41 -2.58 -1.00
N TYR A 272 22.10 -3.18 0.15
CA TYR A 272 23.10 -3.56 1.14
C TYR A 272 24.05 -4.64 0.62
N LEU A 273 23.56 -5.69 -0.02
CA LEU A 273 24.40 -6.75 -0.57
C LEU A 273 25.34 -6.21 -1.68
N ASP A 274 24.94 -5.21 -2.44
CA ASP A 274 25.80 -4.62 -3.48
C ASP A 274 26.88 -3.68 -2.92
N HIS A 275 26.62 -3.00 -1.80
CA HIS A 275 27.46 -1.89 -1.32
C HIS A 275 28.31 -2.20 -0.08
N ILE A 276 28.07 -3.32 0.61
CA ILE A 276 28.91 -3.73 1.75
C ILE A 276 29.97 -4.76 1.37
N ASN A 277 30.94 -4.95 2.27
CA ASN A 277 31.93 -6.00 2.16
C ASN A 277 31.27 -7.40 1.99
N PRO A 278 31.64 -8.18 0.97
CA PRO A 278 31.14 -9.54 0.73
C PRO A 278 31.21 -10.48 1.94
N ALA A 279 32.18 -10.30 2.84
CA ALA A 279 32.26 -11.06 4.08
C ALA A 279 31.01 -10.94 4.97
N HIS A 280 30.24 -9.85 4.85
CA HIS A 280 29.03 -9.59 5.62
C HIS A 280 27.73 -9.97 4.87
N HIS A 281 27.82 -10.44 3.62
CA HIS A 281 26.64 -10.84 2.83
C HIS A 281 25.79 -11.91 3.52
N PRO A 282 26.35 -12.99 4.11
CA PRO A 282 25.54 -13.99 4.80
C PRO A 282 24.75 -13.39 5.96
N THR A 283 25.37 -12.48 6.72
CA THR A 283 24.72 -11.79 7.84
C THR A 283 23.58 -10.91 7.37
N GLN A 284 23.78 -10.11 6.31
CA GLN A 284 22.71 -9.27 5.76
C GLN A 284 21.57 -10.08 5.17
N PHE A 285 21.88 -11.17 4.46
CA PHE A 285 20.85 -12.03 3.91
C PHE A 285 20.04 -12.69 5.03
N TRP A 286 20.71 -13.23 6.05
CA TRP A 286 20.06 -13.83 7.20
C TRP A 286 19.17 -12.84 7.95
N ASP A 287 19.71 -11.66 8.25
CA ASP A 287 18.98 -10.60 8.94
C ASP A 287 17.80 -10.11 8.11
N ARG A 288 17.99 -9.72 6.85
CA ARG A 288 16.92 -9.05 6.07
C ARG A 288 15.97 -10.00 5.34
N GLN A 289 16.43 -11.15 4.88
CA GLN A 289 15.65 -12.09 4.06
C GLN A 289 15.13 -13.32 4.83
N VAL A 290 15.53 -13.51 6.08
CA VAL A 290 15.04 -14.61 6.91
C VAL A 290 14.39 -14.09 8.19
N VAL A 291 15.14 -13.40 9.05
CA VAL A 291 14.67 -12.98 10.37
C VAL A 291 13.80 -11.72 10.30
N GLY A 292 14.31 -10.71 9.60
CA GLY A 292 13.78 -9.35 9.40
C GLY A 292 12.63 -9.29 8.40
N LEU A 293 12.52 -10.28 7.51
CA LEU A 293 11.65 -10.23 6.33
C LEU A 293 10.19 -9.88 6.66
N MET A 294 9.65 -10.42 7.75
CA MET A 294 8.27 -10.19 8.21
C MET A 294 8.18 -9.35 9.49
N THR A 295 9.32 -8.91 10.02
CA THR A 295 9.44 -8.33 11.37
C THR A 295 9.87 -6.86 11.36
N ALA A 296 10.53 -6.40 10.30
CA ALA A 296 10.93 -5.00 10.10
C ALA A 296 9.96 -4.27 9.15
N HIS A 297 10.40 -3.90 7.95
CA HIS A 297 9.62 -3.04 7.04
C HIS A 297 8.21 -3.54 6.73
N VAL A 298 8.01 -4.86 6.65
CA VAL A 298 6.68 -5.45 6.48
C VAL A 298 5.77 -5.13 7.66
N ALA A 299 6.27 -5.26 8.89
CA ALA A 299 5.53 -4.96 10.11
C ALA A 299 5.14 -3.48 10.18
N PHE A 300 6.11 -2.57 9.96
CA PHE A 300 5.88 -1.13 10.04
C PHE A 300 4.88 -0.66 8.98
N THR A 301 5.08 -1.08 7.74
CA THR A 301 4.20 -0.67 6.64
C THR A 301 2.81 -1.32 6.75
N ALA A 302 2.71 -2.52 7.34
CA ALA A 302 1.43 -3.13 7.68
C ALA A 302 0.64 -2.31 8.72
N LEU A 303 1.31 -1.67 9.69
CA LEU A 303 0.67 -0.77 10.67
C LEU A 303 0.21 0.54 10.01
N ALA A 304 1.03 1.15 9.16
CA ALA A 304 0.61 2.29 8.36
C ALA A 304 -0.61 1.94 7.48
N GLY A 305 -0.55 0.78 6.83
CA GLY A 305 -1.65 0.25 6.02
C GLY A 305 -2.90 -0.07 6.84
N ALA A 306 -2.77 -0.55 8.08
CA ALA A 306 -3.89 -0.75 8.99
C ALA A 306 -4.61 0.57 9.29
N GLY A 307 -3.86 1.64 9.56
CA GLY A 307 -4.41 2.98 9.80
C GLY A 307 -5.17 3.52 8.60
N ILE A 308 -4.57 3.45 7.41
CA ILE A 308 -5.19 3.85 6.14
C ILE A 308 -6.44 3.02 5.83
N GLY A 309 -6.36 1.70 6.03
CA GLY A 309 -7.48 0.78 5.85
C GLY A 309 -8.62 1.04 6.84
N ALA A 310 -8.31 1.30 8.12
CA ALA A 310 -9.29 1.60 9.16
C ALA A 310 -10.04 2.91 8.89
N ALA A 311 -9.35 3.94 8.40
CA ALA A 311 -9.96 5.22 8.05
C ALA A 311 -11.12 5.09 7.05
N ARG A 312 -11.17 4.01 6.28
CA ARG A 312 -12.31 3.75 5.37
C ARG A 312 -13.61 3.42 6.08
N TRP A 313 -13.55 2.93 7.31
CA TRP A 313 -14.73 2.55 8.09
C TRP A 313 -15.18 3.63 9.07
N LEU A 314 -14.39 4.68 9.23
CA LEU A 314 -14.69 5.73 10.19
C LEU A 314 -15.56 6.80 9.52
N PRO A 315 -16.71 7.18 10.10
CA PRO A 315 -17.59 8.17 9.49
C PRO A 315 -17.03 9.60 9.66
N VAL A 316 -16.36 9.87 10.78
CA VAL A 316 -15.87 11.20 11.15
C VAL A 316 -14.44 11.43 10.63
N ARG A 317 -14.19 12.61 10.07
CA ARG A 317 -12.88 12.98 9.51
C ARG A 317 -11.76 12.98 10.56
N SER A 318 -12.03 13.43 11.80
CA SER A 318 -11.05 13.40 12.89
C SER A 318 -10.57 11.97 13.15
N ASP A 319 -11.49 11.02 13.24
CA ASP A 319 -11.18 9.63 13.54
C ASP A 319 -10.37 8.99 12.40
N ARG A 320 -10.68 9.36 11.15
CA ARG A 320 -9.86 8.98 9.98
C ARG A 320 -8.43 9.47 10.10
N MET A 321 -8.26 10.75 10.48
CA MET A 321 -6.94 11.35 10.65
C MET A 321 -6.18 10.71 11.81
N VAL A 322 -6.85 10.41 12.93
CA VAL A 322 -6.26 9.68 14.07
C VAL A 322 -5.84 8.27 13.66
N ALA A 323 -6.66 7.54 12.89
CA ALA A 323 -6.32 6.21 12.42
C ALA A 323 -5.12 6.21 11.47
N VAL A 324 -5.12 7.10 10.46
CA VAL A 324 -3.99 7.25 9.52
C VAL A 324 -2.73 7.71 10.26
N GLY A 325 -2.84 8.75 11.08
CA GLY A 325 -1.74 9.32 11.85
C GLY A 325 -1.16 8.34 12.86
N GLY A 326 -2.00 7.60 13.58
CA GLY A 326 -1.57 6.57 14.53
C GLY A 326 -0.87 5.40 13.85
N GLY A 327 -1.38 4.95 12.69
CA GLY A 327 -0.71 3.92 11.89
C GLY A 327 0.66 4.37 11.37
N LEU A 328 0.76 5.60 10.87
CA LEU A 328 2.01 6.17 10.39
C LEU A 328 3.00 6.41 11.53
N LEU A 329 2.54 6.91 12.68
CA LEU A 329 3.36 7.11 13.87
C LEU A 329 3.91 5.79 14.39
N ALA A 330 3.10 4.72 14.42
CA ALA A 330 3.56 3.40 14.80
C ALA A 330 4.59 2.83 13.80
N ALA A 331 4.44 3.11 12.51
CA ALA A 331 5.40 2.70 11.49
C ALA A 331 6.74 3.43 11.64
N VAL A 332 6.71 4.76 11.72
CA VAL A 332 7.91 5.60 11.89
C VAL A 332 8.60 5.29 13.21
N GLY A 333 7.83 5.24 14.31
CA GLY A 333 8.33 4.93 15.63
C GLY A 333 8.96 3.55 15.68
N GLY A 334 8.32 2.53 15.11
CA GLY A 334 8.86 1.18 15.09
C GLY A 334 10.10 1.00 14.24
N HIS A 335 10.17 1.68 13.11
CA HIS A 335 11.38 1.71 12.29
C HIS A 335 12.53 2.39 13.04
N TYR A 336 12.31 3.60 13.55
CA TYR A 336 13.31 4.32 14.34
C TYR A 336 13.79 3.53 15.56
N GLU A 337 12.87 3.00 16.35
CA GLU A 337 13.18 2.20 17.54
C GLU A 337 13.98 0.95 17.16
N THR A 338 13.57 0.26 16.10
CA THR A 338 14.27 -0.94 15.64
C THR A 338 15.69 -0.61 15.22
N ASP A 339 15.91 0.44 14.43
CA ASP A 339 17.25 0.84 13.99
C ASP A 339 18.16 1.18 15.17
N VAL A 340 17.65 1.98 16.12
CA VAL A 340 18.42 2.41 17.29
C VAL A 340 18.73 1.22 18.20
N LEU A 341 17.74 0.38 18.51
CA LEU A 341 17.91 -0.76 19.39
C LEU A 341 18.78 -1.84 18.76
N LEU A 342 18.60 -2.17 17.48
CA LEU A 342 19.46 -3.14 16.79
C LEU A 342 20.90 -2.66 16.69
N MET A 343 21.13 -1.38 16.37
CA MET A 343 22.47 -0.81 16.37
C MET A 343 23.13 -0.90 17.75
N TRP A 344 22.38 -0.62 18.82
CA TRP A 344 22.89 -0.73 20.18
C TRP A 344 23.16 -2.19 20.61
N LEU A 345 22.24 -3.11 20.29
CA LEU A 345 22.34 -4.52 20.63
C LEU A 345 23.48 -5.22 19.85
N ASP A 346 23.62 -4.95 18.55
CA ASP A 346 24.67 -5.56 17.73
C ASP A 346 26.07 -5.14 18.20
N GLY A 347 26.24 -3.88 18.62
CA GLY A 347 27.48 -3.40 19.23
C GLY A 347 27.89 -4.14 20.52
N ARG A 348 26.96 -4.87 21.15
CA ARG A 348 27.19 -5.68 22.36
C ARG A 348 27.08 -7.18 22.09
N ARG A 349 26.87 -7.60 20.84
CA ARG A 349 26.63 -9.02 20.52
C ARG A 349 27.79 -9.92 20.94
N ALA A 350 29.03 -9.46 20.83
CA ALA A 350 30.21 -10.22 21.24
C ALA A 350 30.26 -10.47 22.75
N ASP A 351 29.60 -9.64 23.58
CA ASP A 351 29.52 -9.84 25.03
C ASP A 351 28.60 -11.01 25.39
N TRP A 352 27.61 -11.32 24.54
CA TRP A 352 26.53 -12.26 24.84
C TRP A 352 26.75 -13.64 24.22
N TYR A 353 27.55 -13.73 23.16
CA TYR A 353 27.74 -14.95 22.41
C TYR A 353 29.22 -15.31 22.28
N ALA A 354 29.56 -16.53 22.68
CA ALA A 354 30.93 -17.04 22.69
C ALA A 354 31.55 -17.20 21.29
N ASN A 355 30.74 -17.23 20.22
CA ASN A 355 31.22 -17.24 18.84
C ASN A 355 30.23 -16.57 17.88
N GLU A 356 30.73 -16.22 16.70
CA GLU A 356 29.98 -15.48 15.68
C GLU A 356 28.78 -16.27 15.14
N MET A 357 28.88 -17.59 14.99
CA MET A 357 27.79 -18.44 14.49
C MET A 357 26.58 -18.42 15.44
N LEU A 358 26.80 -18.50 16.75
CA LEU A 358 25.73 -18.35 17.75
C LEU A 358 25.14 -16.94 17.71
N GLY A 359 25.99 -15.93 17.58
CA GLY A 359 25.55 -14.54 17.41
C GLY A 359 24.66 -14.36 16.17
N LEU A 360 24.98 -15.01 15.06
CA LEU A 360 24.21 -14.98 13.82
C LEU A 360 22.88 -15.74 13.96
N LEU A 361 22.93 -17.02 14.34
CA LEU A 361 21.77 -17.92 14.31
C LEU A 361 20.79 -17.72 15.47
N ILE A 362 21.26 -17.21 16.62
CA ILE A 362 20.45 -17.00 17.82
C ILE A 362 20.42 -15.52 18.20
N GLY A 363 21.57 -14.86 18.19
CA GLY A 363 21.67 -13.45 18.55
C GLY A 363 20.78 -12.55 17.69
N ILE A 364 20.90 -12.61 16.37
CA ILE A 364 20.08 -11.78 15.48
C ILE A 364 18.58 -12.00 15.70
N PRO A 365 18.04 -13.24 15.69
CA PRO A 365 16.65 -13.47 16.03
C PRO A 365 16.19 -12.89 17.37
N VAL A 366 16.99 -13.07 18.44
CA VAL A 366 16.66 -12.53 19.77
C VAL A 366 16.64 -11.01 19.74
N MET A 367 17.64 -10.37 19.13
CA MET A 367 17.71 -8.91 19.01
C MET A 367 16.54 -8.35 18.21
N VAL A 368 16.15 -8.99 17.10
CA VAL A 368 14.98 -8.60 16.30
C VAL A 368 13.67 -8.78 17.07
N ILE A 369 13.53 -9.84 17.88
CA ILE A 369 12.35 -10.00 18.74
C ILE A 369 12.28 -8.88 19.79
N ILE A 370 13.41 -8.50 20.39
CA ILE A 370 13.46 -7.40 21.36
C ILE A 370 13.13 -6.08 20.68
N ALA A 371 13.74 -5.79 19.54
CA ALA A 371 13.64 -4.50 18.86
C ALA A 371 12.31 -4.31 18.12
N SER A 372 11.80 -5.33 17.45
CA SER A 372 10.63 -5.22 16.56
C SER A 372 9.43 -6.06 16.98
N GLY A 373 9.58 -6.95 17.96
CA GLY A 373 8.55 -7.92 18.35
C GLY A 373 7.23 -7.28 18.80
N VAL A 374 7.28 -6.10 19.42
CA VAL A 374 6.07 -5.35 19.81
C VAL A 374 5.24 -4.92 18.60
N PHE A 375 5.88 -4.45 17.52
CA PHE A 375 5.21 -4.03 16.29
C PHE A 375 4.65 -5.24 15.53
N VAL A 376 5.37 -6.36 15.57
CA VAL A 376 4.88 -7.64 15.03
C VAL A 376 3.62 -8.09 15.75
N ALA A 377 3.66 -8.11 17.09
CA ALA A 377 2.51 -8.46 17.91
C ALA A 377 1.32 -7.53 17.64
N LEU A 378 1.58 -6.22 17.49
CA LEU A 378 0.56 -5.23 17.19
C LEU A 378 -0.13 -5.48 15.84
N TYR A 379 0.62 -5.64 14.74
CA TYR A 379 -0.02 -5.86 13.44
C TYR A 379 -0.72 -7.22 13.37
N VAL A 380 -0.16 -8.26 14.01
CA VAL A 380 -0.80 -9.59 14.08
C VAL A 380 -2.10 -9.52 14.88
N LEU A 381 -2.14 -8.78 15.99
CA LEU A 381 -3.35 -8.58 16.78
C LEU A 381 -4.42 -7.82 15.99
N ILE A 382 -4.02 -6.73 15.32
CA ILE A 382 -4.87 -5.95 14.43
C ILE A 382 -5.46 -6.85 13.34
N LEU A 383 -4.62 -7.62 12.65
CA LEU A 383 -5.03 -8.55 11.62
C LEU A 383 -6.01 -9.60 12.16
N ARG A 384 -5.71 -10.23 13.30
CA ARG A 384 -6.58 -11.21 13.95
C ARG A 384 -7.94 -10.62 14.32
N ARG A 385 -7.98 -9.43 14.91
CA ARG A 385 -9.23 -8.74 15.23
C ARG A 385 -10.00 -8.35 13.98
N GLY A 386 -9.32 -7.86 12.95
CA GLY A 386 -9.91 -7.56 11.64
C GLY A 386 -10.55 -8.77 10.99
N LEU A 387 -9.84 -9.90 10.96
CA LEU A 387 -10.33 -11.17 10.42
C LEU A 387 -11.52 -11.70 11.22
N LYS A 388 -11.49 -11.60 12.56
CA LYS A 388 -12.62 -11.99 13.41
C LYS A 388 -13.86 -11.13 13.12
N ALA A 389 -13.69 -9.81 13.02
CA ALA A 389 -14.78 -8.89 12.69
C ALA A 389 -15.35 -9.15 11.28
N GLN A 390 -14.48 -9.41 10.29
CA GLN A 390 -14.88 -9.82 8.94
C GLN A 390 -15.66 -11.15 8.97
N ALA A 391 -15.18 -12.15 9.71
CA ALA A 391 -15.85 -13.44 9.83
C ALA A 391 -17.28 -13.29 10.35
N THR A 392 -17.46 -12.52 11.43
CA THR A 392 -18.79 -12.27 12.02
C THR A 392 -19.70 -11.51 11.05
N GLY A 393 -19.19 -10.47 10.39
CA GLY A 393 -19.95 -9.69 9.42
C GLY A 393 -20.40 -10.50 8.20
N VAL A 394 -19.46 -11.23 7.60
CA VAL A 394 -19.73 -12.10 6.45
C VAL A 394 -20.69 -13.23 6.83
N ALA A 395 -20.55 -13.83 8.01
CA ALA A 395 -21.48 -14.87 8.45
C ALA A 395 -22.91 -14.37 8.59
N ARG A 396 -23.11 -13.12 9.04
CA ARG A 396 -24.44 -12.50 9.10
C ARG A 396 -24.99 -12.24 7.70
N ALA A 397 -24.19 -11.65 6.83
CA ALA A 397 -24.59 -11.35 5.45
C ALA A 397 -24.93 -12.61 4.64
N LEU A 398 -24.14 -13.70 4.79
CA LEU A 398 -24.42 -14.98 4.12
C LEU A 398 -25.74 -15.60 4.59
N ARG A 399 -26.05 -15.57 5.89
CA ARG A 399 -27.33 -16.06 6.42
C ARG A 399 -28.51 -15.22 5.95
N ALA A 400 -28.35 -13.90 5.92
CA ALA A 400 -29.37 -13.00 5.39
C ALA A 400 -29.63 -13.23 3.88
N GLU A 401 -28.59 -13.54 3.10
CA GLU A 401 -28.73 -13.90 1.68
C GLU A 401 -29.42 -15.26 1.53
N ALA A 402 -29.05 -16.27 2.31
CA ALA A 402 -29.70 -17.57 2.28
C ALA A 402 -31.19 -17.49 2.66
N ALA A 403 -31.55 -16.66 3.64
CA ALA A 403 -32.93 -16.44 4.07
C ALA A 403 -33.77 -15.65 3.04
N SER A 404 -33.14 -14.90 2.13
CA SER A 404 -33.85 -14.07 1.15
C SER A 404 -34.52 -14.85 0.01
N GLY A 405 -34.25 -16.15 -0.12
CA GLY A 405 -34.86 -17.01 -1.15
C GLY A 405 -34.26 -16.90 -2.56
N HIS A 406 -33.32 -15.98 -2.80
CA HIS A 406 -32.69 -15.76 -4.12
C HIS A 406 -31.73 -16.88 -4.57
N ARG A 407 -31.47 -17.90 -3.74
CA ARG A 407 -30.62 -19.09 -4.02
C ARG A 407 -29.14 -18.84 -4.37
N ALA A 408 -28.68 -17.59 -4.39
CA ALA A 408 -27.28 -17.23 -4.64
C ALA A 408 -26.33 -17.88 -3.60
N VAL A 409 -26.76 -17.94 -2.34
CA VAL A 409 -26.09 -18.67 -1.25
C VAL A 409 -27.11 -19.60 -0.58
N THR A 410 -26.70 -20.83 -0.27
CA THR A 410 -27.56 -21.80 0.46
C THR A 410 -26.99 -22.11 1.85
N GLU A 411 -27.84 -22.54 2.79
CA GLU A 411 -27.41 -22.92 4.16
C GLU A 411 -26.24 -23.92 4.21
N PRO A 412 -26.22 -25.00 3.41
CA PRO A 412 -25.07 -25.92 3.37
C PRO A 412 -23.75 -25.26 2.90
N GLU A 413 -23.83 -24.23 2.06
CA GLU A 413 -22.66 -23.53 1.53
C GLU A 413 -22.01 -22.62 2.59
N ILE A 414 -22.77 -22.11 3.57
CA ILE A 414 -22.29 -21.14 4.57
C ILE A 414 -21.12 -21.73 5.38
N GLY A 415 -21.29 -22.97 5.87
CA GLY A 415 -20.26 -23.65 6.66
C GLY A 415 -18.97 -23.94 5.88
N LEU A 416 -19.06 -24.09 4.55
CA LEU A 416 -17.92 -24.23 3.66
C LEU A 416 -17.24 -22.86 3.47
N LEU A 417 -17.99 -21.83 3.10
CA LEU A 417 -17.46 -20.48 2.80
C LEU A 417 -16.75 -19.84 4.01
N LEU A 418 -17.29 -20.02 5.21
CA LEU A 418 -16.72 -19.43 6.44
C LEU A 418 -15.45 -20.15 6.94
N SER A 419 -15.17 -21.36 6.44
CA SER A 419 -14.02 -22.16 6.88
C SER A 419 -12.93 -22.20 5.80
N PRO A 420 -11.81 -21.46 5.97
CA PRO A 420 -10.70 -21.50 5.02
C PRO A 420 -10.13 -22.90 4.81
N ARG A 421 -10.08 -23.71 5.89
CA ARG A 421 -9.62 -25.10 5.83
C ARG A 421 -10.53 -25.97 4.95
N ARG A 422 -11.85 -25.87 5.11
CA ARG A 422 -12.81 -26.63 4.27
C ARG A 422 -12.76 -26.19 2.82
N ARG A 423 -12.60 -24.89 2.55
CA ARG A 423 -12.37 -24.37 1.19
C ARG A 423 -11.12 -24.97 0.57
N LEU A 424 -9.98 -24.92 1.26
CA LEU A 424 -8.73 -25.52 0.77
C LEU A 424 -8.88 -27.02 0.48
N LEU A 425 -9.53 -27.78 1.36
CA LEU A 425 -9.78 -29.20 1.13
C LEU A 425 -10.72 -29.47 -0.06
N LEU A 426 -11.67 -28.57 -0.34
CA LEU A 426 -12.50 -28.66 -1.53
C LEU A 426 -11.73 -28.26 -2.79
N GLU A 427 -10.95 -27.19 -2.74
CA GLU A 427 -10.05 -26.74 -3.81
C GLU A 427 -9.12 -27.88 -4.24
N LEU A 428 -8.49 -28.57 -3.28
CA LEU A 428 -7.61 -29.70 -3.54
C LEU A 428 -8.35 -30.90 -4.15
N ARG A 429 -9.57 -31.20 -3.68
CA ARG A 429 -10.39 -32.28 -4.23
C ARG A 429 -10.84 -32.01 -5.66
N VAL A 430 -11.32 -30.79 -5.93
CA VAL A 430 -11.74 -30.37 -7.28
C VAL A 430 -10.54 -30.30 -8.21
N TRP A 431 -9.38 -29.82 -7.75
CA TRP A 431 -8.15 -29.84 -8.55
C TRP A 431 -7.74 -31.27 -8.94
N ARG A 432 -7.83 -32.23 -8.01
CA ARG A 432 -7.51 -33.64 -8.29
C ARG A 432 -8.51 -34.31 -9.25
N ARG A 433 -9.79 -33.95 -9.21
CA ARG A 433 -10.85 -34.55 -10.03
C ARG A 433 -11.01 -33.88 -11.40
N ASP A 434 -11.04 -32.55 -11.43
CA ASP A 434 -11.47 -31.72 -12.56
C ASP A 434 -10.32 -30.83 -13.10
N GLY A 435 -9.11 -30.97 -12.56
CA GLY A 435 -7.93 -30.23 -12.97
C GLY A 435 -7.97 -28.73 -12.66
N THR A 436 -7.10 -27.97 -13.32
CA THR A 436 -6.96 -26.53 -13.12
C THR A 436 -8.16 -25.73 -13.63
N ALA A 437 -8.87 -26.22 -14.64
CA ALA A 437 -10.09 -25.60 -15.16
C ALA A 437 -11.22 -25.63 -14.11
N GLY A 438 -11.48 -26.81 -13.52
CA GLY A 438 -12.47 -26.95 -12.44
C GLY A 438 -12.11 -26.12 -11.21
N LEU A 439 -10.83 -26.13 -10.80
CA LEU A 439 -10.36 -25.29 -9.68
C LEU A 439 -10.59 -23.80 -9.94
N ARG A 440 -10.29 -23.31 -11.16
CA ARG A 440 -10.51 -21.90 -11.52
C ARG A 440 -11.99 -21.52 -11.45
N LEU A 441 -12.89 -22.39 -11.92
CA LEU A 441 -14.33 -22.15 -11.83
C LEU A 441 -14.79 -22.09 -10.37
N LEU A 442 -14.40 -23.07 -9.55
CA LEU A 442 -14.71 -23.10 -8.11
C LEU A 442 -14.24 -21.84 -7.39
N LEU A 443 -12.99 -21.42 -7.64
CA LEU A 443 -12.42 -20.23 -7.02
C LEU A 443 -13.18 -18.96 -7.43
N ARG A 444 -13.56 -18.83 -8.71
CA ARG A 444 -14.37 -17.70 -9.21
C ARG A 444 -15.76 -17.69 -8.56
N PHE A 445 -16.38 -18.86 -8.42
CA PHE A 445 -17.69 -19.01 -7.78
C PHE A 445 -17.66 -18.64 -6.30
N GLN A 446 -16.76 -19.24 -5.51
CA GLN A 446 -16.63 -18.93 -4.08
C GLN A 446 -16.25 -17.47 -3.84
N GLN A 447 -15.37 -16.89 -4.67
CA GLN A 447 -15.01 -15.48 -4.57
C GLN A 447 -16.22 -14.58 -4.87
N ALA A 448 -17.08 -14.92 -5.84
CA ALA A 448 -18.30 -14.16 -6.13
C ALA A 448 -19.29 -14.19 -4.94
N GLN A 449 -19.47 -15.36 -4.31
CA GLN A 449 -20.34 -15.49 -3.12
C GLN A 449 -19.81 -14.65 -1.95
N LEU A 450 -18.49 -14.69 -1.73
CA LEU A 450 -17.86 -13.91 -0.67
C LEU A 450 -17.86 -12.41 -0.98
N ASP A 451 -17.67 -12.01 -2.24
CA ASP A 451 -17.79 -10.61 -2.67
C ASP A 451 -19.20 -10.08 -2.40
N LEU A 452 -20.25 -10.83 -2.75
CA LEU A 452 -21.64 -10.47 -2.44
C LEU A 452 -21.83 -10.24 -0.93
N ALA A 453 -21.43 -11.20 -0.10
CA ALA A 453 -21.59 -11.11 1.35
C ALA A 453 -20.78 -9.98 1.98
N VAL A 454 -19.53 -9.78 1.54
CA VAL A 454 -18.68 -8.71 2.05
C VAL A 454 -19.24 -7.35 1.66
N GLN A 455 -19.70 -7.16 0.42
CA GLN A 455 -20.26 -5.88 0.01
C GLN A 455 -21.57 -5.56 0.72
N ARG A 456 -22.43 -6.55 0.94
CA ARG A 456 -23.64 -6.40 1.76
C ARG A 456 -23.29 -5.96 3.19
N TRP A 457 -22.33 -6.63 3.82
CA TRP A 457 -21.84 -6.24 5.16
C TRP A 457 -21.25 -4.82 5.20
N HIS A 458 -20.57 -4.37 4.14
CA HIS A 458 -20.04 -3.00 4.07
C HIS A 458 -21.15 -1.96 3.96
N ARG A 459 -22.26 -2.27 3.27
CA ARG A 459 -23.43 -1.37 3.15
C ARG A 459 -24.21 -1.18 4.43
N GLU A 460 -24.24 -2.20 5.30
CA GLU A 460 -24.89 -2.11 6.62
C GLU A 460 -24.24 -1.05 7.53
N ARG A 461 -23.06 -0.54 7.18
CA ARG A 461 -22.29 0.38 8.03
C ARG A 461 -22.55 1.84 7.67
N PRO A 462 -22.63 2.73 8.67
CA PRO A 462 -22.65 4.18 8.45
C PRO A 462 -21.42 4.62 7.64
N GLY A 463 -21.63 5.40 6.58
CA GLY A 463 -20.54 5.87 5.71
C GLY A 463 -20.09 4.88 4.64
N ALA A 464 -20.93 3.89 4.28
CA ALA A 464 -20.69 2.99 3.16
C ALA A 464 -20.39 3.77 1.87
N ASP A 465 -19.31 3.39 1.19
CA ASP A 465 -18.79 4.09 0.02
C ASP A 465 -19.72 3.90 -1.20
N SER A 466 -20.02 4.97 -1.94
CA SER A 466 -20.89 4.91 -3.13
C SER A 466 -20.31 4.08 -4.28
N PHE A 467 -19.02 3.74 -4.21
CA PHE A 467 -18.33 2.91 -5.20
C PHE A 467 -18.54 1.39 -5.04
N ILE A 468 -19.39 0.97 -4.10
CA ILE A 468 -19.72 -0.46 -3.90
C ILE A 468 -20.65 -0.95 -5.03
N PRO A 469 -20.27 -1.99 -5.82
CA PRO A 469 -21.11 -2.54 -6.89
C PRO A 469 -22.49 -2.95 -6.40
N LEU A 470 -23.54 -2.70 -7.18
CA LEU A 470 -24.93 -3.01 -6.81
C LEU A 470 -25.06 -4.47 -6.37
N GLU A 471 -25.86 -4.71 -5.32
CA GLU A 471 -26.03 -6.05 -4.77
C GLU A 471 -26.56 -7.03 -5.82
N GLU A 472 -27.47 -6.54 -6.66
CA GLU A 472 -28.08 -7.32 -7.74
C GLU A 472 -27.05 -7.75 -8.79
N GLU A 473 -26.11 -6.89 -9.18
CA GLU A 473 -25.03 -7.26 -10.10
C GLU A 473 -24.16 -8.39 -9.55
N LEU A 474 -23.85 -8.33 -8.24
CA LEU A 474 -23.06 -9.36 -7.57
C LEU A 474 -23.84 -10.67 -7.45
N ARG A 475 -25.16 -10.58 -7.19
CA ARG A 475 -26.06 -11.73 -7.13
C ARG A 475 -26.21 -12.42 -8.47
N VAL A 476 -26.47 -11.67 -9.54
CA VAL A 476 -26.54 -12.18 -10.92
C VAL A 476 -25.26 -12.94 -11.26
N LYS A 477 -24.09 -12.36 -10.98
CA LYS A 477 -22.80 -13.02 -11.21
C LYS A 477 -22.65 -14.34 -10.45
N VAL A 478 -23.17 -14.44 -9.22
CA VAL A 478 -23.17 -15.70 -8.46
C VAL A 478 -24.07 -16.73 -9.12
N LEU A 479 -25.28 -16.35 -9.55
CA LEU A 479 -26.24 -17.24 -10.20
C LEU A 479 -25.73 -17.75 -11.55
N GLU A 480 -25.12 -16.89 -12.36
CA GLU A 480 -24.47 -17.25 -13.63
C GLU A 480 -23.37 -18.30 -13.40
N LEU A 481 -22.48 -18.08 -12.42
CA LEU A 481 -21.41 -19.03 -12.09
C LEU A 481 -21.93 -20.34 -11.49
N LYS A 482 -23.13 -20.32 -10.90
CA LYS A 482 -23.82 -21.50 -10.36
C LYS A 482 -24.57 -22.28 -11.43
N GLY A 483 -24.78 -21.71 -12.61
CA GLY A 483 -25.62 -22.28 -13.67
C GLY A 483 -27.12 -22.22 -13.36
N ALA A 484 -27.55 -21.30 -12.49
CA ALA A 484 -28.96 -21.11 -12.13
C ALA A 484 -29.62 -20.09 -13.08
N PRO A 485 -30.93 -20.24 -13.41
CA PRO A 485 -31.63 -19.28 -14.24
C PRO A 485 -31.65 -17.90 -13.58
N VAL A 486 -31.15 -16.89 -14.28
CA VAL A 486 -31.20 -15.48 -13.86
C VAL A 486 -32.59 -14.96 -14.16
N ILE A 487 -33.43 -14.80 -13.14
CA ILE A 487 -34.71 -14.12 -13.29
C ILE A 487 -34.39 -12.62 -13.33
N SER A 488 -34.31 -12.03 -14.53
CA SER A 488 -34.24 -10.58 -14.65
C SER A 488 -35.52 -10.00 -14.06
N SER A 489 -35.43 -9.26 -12.96
CA SER A 489 -36.52 -8.39 -12.52
C SER A 489 -36.59 -7.20 -13.47
N THR A 490 -37.11 -7.43 -14.67
CA THR A 490 -37.59 -6.36 -15.53
C THR A 490 -38.70 -5.68 -14.77
N THR A 491 -38.46 -4.44 -14.35
CA THR A 491 -39.48 -3.54 -13.83
C THR A 491 -40.64 -3.54 -14.83
N PRO A 492 -41.89 -3.82 -14.44
CA PRO A 492 -42.98 -3.72 -15.38
C PRO A 492 -43.07 -2.27 -15.86
N SER A 493 -43.04 -2.11 -17.19
CA SER A 493 -43.35 -0.85 -17.86
C SER A 493 -44.65 -0.27 -17.27
N PRO A 494 -44.74 1.05 -17.00
CA PRO A 494 -45.95 1.68 -16.50
C PRO A 494 -47.12 1.71 -17.50
N SER A 495 -47.02 1.05 -18.66
CA SER A 495 -48.01 1.15 -19.75
C SER A 495 -49.17 0.15 -19.67
N ALA A 496 -49.57 -0.33 -18.48
CA ALA A 496 -50.70 -1.26 -18.33
C ALA A 496 -51.62 -0.89 -17.15
N ARG A 497 -51.92 0.40 -16.98
CA ARG A 497 -52.97 0.87 -16.05
C ARG A 497 -54.00 1.85 -16.66
N GLU A 498 -54.00 2.02 -17.98
CA GLU A 498 -55.04 2.77 -18.69
C GLU A 498 -55.66 1.89 -19.78
N ALA A 499 -56.45 0.90 -19.35
CA ALA A 499 -57.41 0.20 -20.22
C ALA A 499 -58.50 -0.50 -19.40
N THR A 500 -58.96 0.11 -18.31
CA THR A 500 -60.20 -0.26 -17.62
C THR A 500 -60.64 0.88 -16.69
N SER A 501 -61.22 1.93 -17.28
CA SER A 501 -62.21 2.81 -16.65
C SER A 501 -62.98 3.55 -17.71
#